data_AF-A0A9D0YY46-F1
#
_entry.id   AF-A0A9D0YY46-F1
#
_cell.length_a   1.000
_cell.length_b   1.000
_cell.length_c   1.000
_cell.angle_alpha   90.00
_cell.angle_beta   90.00
_cell.angle_gamma   90.00
#
_symmetry.space_group_name_H-M   'P 1'
#
loop_
_entity.id
_entity.type
_entity.pdbx_description
1 polymer ?
#
loop_
_entity_poly.entity_id
_entity_poly.type
_entity_poly.pdbx_seq_one_letter_code
_entity_poly.pdbx_strand_id
1 'polypeptide(L)'
;MAEGYGAAGRSLYIKSALSLDLLVPLLGANFLTSLTLYLMKKNAGGEKRYGLACTLGLVSCLSDWLENLAMIGVITTYEQPVMAFAVMARMMTTIKYLAIIIFVAVIVREIYLRKRRL
;
A
#
# COMPACT_ATOMS: atom_id res chain seq x y z
N MET A 1 -2.78 -20.54 -7.50
CA MET A 1 -3.11 -20.16 -6.10
C MET A 1 -4.62 -20.10 -5.83
N ALA A 2 -5.49 -19.66 -6.75
CA ALA A 2 -6.96 -19.76 -6.58
C ALA A 2 -7.59 -21.08 -7.06
N GLU A 3 -6.92 -21.79 -7.98
CA GLU A 3 -7.43 -23.03 -8.59
C GLU A 3 -7.51 -24.20 -7.60
N GLY A 4 -6.62 -24.22 -6.60
CA GLY A 4 -6.58 -25.27 -5.56
C GLY A 4 -7.62 -25.09 -4.45
N TYR A 5 -8.22 -23.91 -4.33
CA TYR A 5 -9.33 -23.67 -3.42
C TYR A 5 -10.62 -23.97 -4.19
N GLY A 6 -11.27 -25.10 -3.89
CA GLY A 6 -12.63 -25.35 -4.36
C GLY A 6 -13.60 -24.22 -3.95
N ALA A 7 -14.84 -24.24 -4.42
CA ALA A 7 -15.80 -23.14 -4.18
C ALA A 7 -15.91 -22.74 -2.68
N ALA A 8 -15.89 -23.72 -1.77
CA ALA A 8 -15.90 -23.48 -0.33
C ALA A 8 -14.63 -22.76 0.18
N GLY A 9 -13.45 -23.09 -0.36
CA GLY A 9 -12.18 -22.47 0.00
C GLY A 9 -12.09 -21.01 -0.46
N ARG A 10 -12.65 -20.67 -1.62
CA ARG A 10 -12.72 -19.29 -2.11
C ARG A 10 -13.63 -18.43 -1.23
N SER A 11 -14.78 -18.97 -0.82
CA SER A 11 -15.70 -18.27 0.09
C SER A 11 -15.08 -18.03 1.47
N LEU A 12 -14.36 -19.02 2.01
CA LEU A 12 -13.62 -18.87 3.26
C LEU A 12 -12.52 -17.81 3.14
N TYR A 13 -11.73 -17.86 2.08
CA TYR A 13 -10.66 -16.89 1.81
C TYR A 13 -11.20 -15.45 1.78
N ILE A 14 -12.28 -15.21 1.05
CA ILE A 14 -12.91 -13.88 0.98
C ILE A 14 -13.30 -13.39 2.38
N LYS A 15 -13.91 -14.25 3.21
CA LYS A 15 -14.34 -13.88 4.56
C LYS A 15 -13.18 -13.61 5.52
N SER A 16 -12.11 -14.39 5.45
CA SER A 16 -10.96 -14.28 6.37
C SER A 16 -9.96 -13.21 5.96
N ALA A 17 -9.74 -13.00 4.67
CA ALA A 17 -8.72 -12.08 4.16
C ALA A 17 -9.09 -10.61 4.43
N LEU A 18 -10.37 -10.27 4.36
CA LEU A 18 -10.90 -8.90 4.51
C LEU A 18 -10.42 -8.16 5.77
N SER A 19 -10.28 -8.83 6.91
CA SER A 19 -9.90 -8.16 8.16
C SER A 19 -8.43 -7.73 8.18
N LEU A 20 -7.53 -8.61 7.72
CA LEU A 20 -6.10 -8.31 7.66
C LEU A 20 -5.79 -7.36 6.50
N ASP A 21 -6.46 -7.55 5.36
CA ASP A 21 -6.34 -6.73 4.16
C ASP A 21 -6.81 -5.28 4.38
N LEU A 22 -7.65 -5.04 5.40
CA LEU A 22 -8.04 -3.69 5.81
C LEU A 22 -7.01 -3.05 6.74
N LEU A 23 -6.58 -3.79 7.78
CA LEU A 23 -5.78 -3.23 8.87
C LEU A 23 -4.30 -3.07 8.51
N VAL A 24 -3.71 -4.04 7.80
CA VAL A 24 -2.28 -4.03 7.49
C VAL A 24 -1.87 -2.81 6.65
N PRO A 25 -2.60 -2.44 5.58
CA PRO A 25 -2.23 -1.27 4.79
C PRO A 25 -2.36 0.03 5.57
N LEU A 26 -3.37 0.14 6.43
CA LEU A 26 -3.56 1.30 7.29
C LEU A 26 -2.39 1.48 8.26
N LEU A 27 -2.00 0.40 8.95
CA LEU A 27 -0.88 0.41 9.87
C LEU A 27 0.44 0.71 9.15
N GLY A 28 0.67 0.07 8.00
CA GLY A 28 1.86 0.28 7.18
C GLY A 28 1.98 1.71 6.65
N ALA A 29 0.92 2.25 6.08
CA ALA A 29 0.89 3.63 5.59
C ALA A 29 1.06 4.65 6.73
N ASN A 30 0.41 4.43 7.88
CA ASN A 30 0.55 5.31 9.03
C ASN A 30 1.96 5.27 9.61
N PHE A 31 2.57 4.08 9.70
CA PHE A 31 3.96 3.91 10.13
C PHE A 31 4.94 4.65 9.19
N LEU A 32 4.86 4.41 7.88
CA LEU A 32 5.74 5.05 6.90
C LEU A 32 5.59 6.56 6.90
N THR A 33 4.36 7.05 7.00
CA THR A 33 4.07 8.49 7.07
C THR A 33 4.66 9.09 8.34
N SER A 34 4.39 8.49 9.50
CA SER A 34 4.85 8.98 10.80
C SER A 34 6.37 8.98 10.90
N LEU A 35 7.03 7.91 10.44
CA LEU A 35 8.48 7.81 10.40
C LEU A 35 9.09 8.90 9.51
N THR A 36 8.50 9.10 8.32
CA THR A 36 8.96 10.12 7.37
C THR A 36 8.83 11.53 7.96
N LEU A 37 7.67 11.85 8.54
CA LEU A 37 7.43 13.14 9.21
C LEU A 37 8.39 13.36 10.38
N TYR A 38 8.64 12.33 11.19
CA TYR A 38 9.59 12.40 12.30
C TYR A 38 11.01 12.74 11.83
N LEU A 39 11.47 12.13 10.73
CA LEU A 39 12.78 12.40 10.16
C LEU A 39 12.86 13.81 9.56
N MET A 40 11.81 14.25 8.87
CA MET A 40 11.77 15.56 8.22
C MET A 40 11.67 16.73 9.22
N LYS A 41 10.95 16.55 10.34
CA LYS A 41 10.83 17.59 11.39
C LYS A 41 12.16 18.03 11.97
N LYS A 42 13.15 17.14 11.97
CA LYS A 42 14.51 17.44 12.46
C LYS A 42 15.38 18.18 11.44
N ASN A 43 14.90 18.40 10.23
CA ASN A 43 15.64 19.06 9.16
C ASN A 43 15.03 20.41 8.76
N ALA A 44 15.84 21.47 8.77
CA ALA A 44 15.42 22.80 8.33
C ALA A 44 14.81 22.74 6.91
N GLY A 45 13.59 23.26 6.74
CA GLY A 45 12.84 23.25 5.48
C GLY A 45 11.99 22.00 5.20
N GLY A 46 11.95 21.02 6.13
CA GLY A 46 11.15 19.80 5.99
C GLY A 46 9.63 20.03 5.93
N GLU A 47 9.14 21.11 6.55
CA GLU A 47 7.71 21.44 6.65
C GLU A 47 7.02 21.59 5.30
N LYS A 48 7.73 22.13 4.29
CA LYS A 48 7.20 22.31 2.92
C LYS A 48 6.84 21.00 2.23
N ARG A 49 7.32 19.86 2.75
CA ARG A 49 7.18 18.54 2.15
C ARG A 49 6.31 17.59 2.99
N TYR A 50 5.72 18.03 4.10
CA TYR A 50 4.82 17.20 4.90
C TYR A 50 3.59 16.75 4.12
N GLY A 51 3.04 17.64 3.29
CA GLY A 51 1.91 17.31 2.40
C GLY A 51 2.22 16.14 1.48
N LEU A 52 3.45 16.05 0.97
CA LEU A 52 3.89 14.92 0.13
C LEU A 52 3.89 13.61 0.93
N ALA A 53 4.44 13.60 2.14
CA ALA A 53 4.48 12.40 2.98
C ALA A 53 3.08 11.89 3.31
N CYS A 54 2.15 12.79 3.67
CA CYS A 54 0.76 12.43 3.94
C CYS A 54 0.06 11.91 2.68
N THR A 55 0.24 12.56 1.53
CA THR A 55 -0.35 12.11 0.26
C THR A 55 0.17 10.75 -0.16
N LEU A 56 1.48 10.49 -0.01
CA LEU A 56 2.05 9.17 -0.29
C LEU A 56 1.47 8.09 0.62
N GLY A 57 1.26 8.39 1.90
CA GLY A 57 0.64 7.48 2.85
C GLY A 57 -0.79 7.11 2.44
N LEU A 58 -1.59 8.13 2.13
CA LEU A 58 -2.96 7.94 1.66
C LEU A 58 -3.01 7.14 0.36
N VAL A 59 -2.18 7.49 -0.63
CA VAL A 59 -2.12 6.78 -1.92
C VAL A 59 -1.70 5.32 -1.71
N SER A 60 -0.70 5.05 -0.87
CA SER A 60 -0.26 3.69 -0.57
C SER A 60 -1.37 2.86 0.09
N CYS A 61 -2.10 3.42 1.05
CA CYS A 61 -3.18 2.72 1.75
C CYS A 61 -4.37 2.46 0.82
N LEU A 62 -4.82 3.49 0.10
CA LEU A 62 -5.98 3.39 -0.79
C LEU A 62 -5.72 2.45 -1.96
N SER A 63 -4.51 2.48 -2.54
CA SER A 63 -4.15 1.55 -3.61
C SER A 63 -4.11 0.10 -3.13
N ASP A 64 -3.63 -0.18 -1.93
CA ASP A 64 -3.68 -1.54 -1.36
C ASP A 64 -5.12 -2.02 -1.18
N TRP A 65 -6.00 -1.20 -0.60
CA TRP A 65 -7.41 -1.56 -0.44
C TRP A 65 -8.11 -1.79 -1.78
N LEU A 66 -7.86 -0.94 -2.77
CA LEU A 66 -8.43 -1.11 -4.12
C LEU A 66 -7.88 -2.35 -4.82
N GLU A 67 -6.62 -2.70 -4.58
CA GLU A 67 -6.02 -3.95 -5.06
C GLU A 67 -6.69 -5.17 -4.44
N ASN A 68 -6.87 -5.19 -3.12
CA ASN A 68 -7.52 -6.29 -2.41
C ASN A 68 -8.99 -6.45 -2.85
N LEU A 69 -9.71 -5.34 -3.05
CA LEU A 69 -11.06 -5.37 -3.62
C LEU A 69 -11.09 -5.93 -5.05
N ALA A 70 -10.13 -5.54 -5.89
CA ALA A 70 -10.03 -6.07 -7.24
C ALA A 70 -9.68 -7.57 -7.24
N MET A 71 -8.81 -8.02 -6.33
CA MET A 71 -8.50 -9.44 -6.12
C MET A 71 -9.72 -10.24 -5.67
N ILE A 72 -10.54 -9.71 -4.78
CA ILE A 72 -11.84 -10.31 -4.44
C ILE A 72 -12.70 -10.45 -5.71
N GLY A 73 -12.76 -9.41 -6.54
CA GLY A 73 -13.45 -9.44 -7.83
C GLY A 73 -12.95 -10.54 -8.79
N VAL A 74 -11.63 -10.74 -8.87
CA VAL A 74 -11.02 -11.83 -9.65
C VAL A 74 -11.45 -13.20 -9.12
N ILE A 75 -11.46 -13.38 -7.80
CA ILE A 75 -11.82 -14.66 -7.16
C ILE A 75 -13.32 -14.95 -7.32
N THR A 76 -14.18 -13.94 -7.17
CA THR A 76 -15.63 -14.10 -7.31
C THR A 76 -16.06 -14.36 -8.75
N THR A 77 -15.37 -13.76 -9.73
CA THR A 77 -15.64 -13.96 -11.16
C THR A 77 -14.83 -15.09 -11.78
N TYR A 78 -14.22 -15.97 -10.98
CA TYR A 78 -13.30 -17.00 -11.48
C TYR A 78 -13.91 -17.91 -12.58
N GLU A 79 -15.20 -18.26 -12.47
CA GLU A 79 -15.87 -19.11 -13.47
C GLU A 79 -16.14 -18.40 -14.80
N GLN A 80 -16.27 -17.08 -14.78
CA GLN A 80 -16.45 -16.22 -15.94
C GLN A 80 -15.56 -14.98 -15.79
N PRO A 81 -14.25 -15.10 -16.08
CA PRO A 81 -13.26 -14.13 -15.66
C PRO A 81 -13.50 -12.75 -16.26
N VAL A 82 -13.59 -11.74 -15.39
CA VAL A 82 -13.70 -10.33 -15.80
C VAL A 82 -12.30 -9.72 -15.79
N MET A 83 -11.75 -9.50 -16.99
CA MET A 83 -10.39 -8.99 -17.17
C MET A 83 -10.14 -7.63 -16.48
N ALA A 84 -11.18 -6.80 -16.36
CA ALA A 84 -11.08 -5.49 -15.72
C ALA A 84 -10.57 -5.57 -14.26
N PHE A 85 -10.98 -6.59 -13.49
CA PHE A 85 -10.52 -6.77 -12.12
C PHE A 85 -9.04 -7.12 -12.05
N ALA A 86 -8.57 -8.00 -12.93
CA ALA A 86 -7.15 -8.36 -12.99
C ALA A 86 -6.26 -7.16 -13.38
N VAL A 87 -6.71 -6.36 -14.35
CA VAL A 87 -6.01 -5.14 -14.75
C VAL A 87 -5.98 -4.13 -13.59
N MET A 88 -7.13 -3.90 -12.93
CA MET A 88 -7.23 -2.99 -11.79
C MET A 88 -6.30 -3.42 -10.64
N ALA A 89 -6.31 -4.71 -10.26
CA ALA A 89 -5.43 -5.24 -9.21
C ALA A 89 -3.96 -4.97 -9.54
N ARG A 90 -3.54 -5.22 -10.78
CA ARG A 90 -2.15 -4.99 -11.22
C ARG A 90 -1.77 -3.50 -11.25
N MET A 91 -2.67 -2.63 -11.69
CA MET A 91 -2.45 -1.18 -11.67
C MET A 91 -2.31 -0.68 -10.23
N MET A 92 -3.20 -1.10 -9.34
CA MET A 92 -3.16 -0.71 -7.93
C MET A 92 -1.92 -1.24 -7.21
N THR A 93 -1.51 -2.48 -7.49
CA THR A 93 -0.22 -3.04 -7.04
C THR A 93 0.95 -2.14 -7.44
N THR A 94 0.97 -1.70 -8.71
CA THR A 94 2.05 -0.87 -9.24
C THR A 94 2.09 0.50 -8.54
N ILE A 95 0.93 1.15 -8.39
CA ILE A 95 0.80 2.44 -7.71
C ILE A 95 1.28 2.35 -6.25
N LYS A 96 0.84 1.32 -5.52
CA LYS A 96 1.25 1.05 -4.14
C LYS A 96 2.76 0.95 -4.02
N TYR A 97 3.39 0.10 -4.82
CA TYR A 97 4.84 -0.11 -4.75
C TYR A 97 5.63 1.12 -5.18
N LEU A 98 5.15 1.91 -6.15
CA LEU A 98 5.77 3.20 -6.47
C LEU A 98 5.72 4.15 -5.27
N ALA A 99 4.59 4.25 -4.56
CA ALA A 99 4.49 5.07 -3.36
C ALA A 99 5.46 4.61 -2.26
N ILE A 100 5.59 3.29 -2.06
CA ILE A 100 6.53 2.69 -1.09
C ILE A 100 7.98 2.99 -1.49
N ILE A 101 8.34 2.86 -2.76
CA ILE A 101 9.69 3.19 -3.26
C ILE A 101 10.01 4.66 -2.99
N ILE A 102 9.06 5.56 -3.22
CA ILE A 102 9.23 6.98 -2.92
C ILE A 102 9.41 7.19 -1.41
N PHE A 103 8.64 6.52 -0.55
CA PHE A 103 8.85 6.56 0.90
C PHE A 103 10.27 6.14 1.29
N VAL A 104 10.75 5.01 0.78
CA VAL A 104 12.10 4.51 1.05
C VAL A 104 13.15 5.53 0.59
N ALA A 105 13.00 6.09 -0.61
CA ALA A 105 13.92 7.11 -1.12
C ALA A 105 13.96 8.37 -0.24
N VAL A 106 12.80 8.84 0.23
CA VAL A 106 12.71 9.99 1.14
C VAL A 106 13.36 9.66 2.48
N ILE A 107 13.05 8.52 3.08
CA ILE A 107 13.62 8.08 4.37
C ILE A 107 15.14 7.98 4.28
N VAL A 108 15.67 7.32 3.24
CA VAL A 108 17.12 7.19 3.01
C VAL A 108 17.77 8.56 2.86
N ARG A 109 17.16 9.47 2.09
CA ARG A 109 17.63 10.85 1.94
C ARG A 109 17.68 11.58 3.27
N GLU A 110 16.63 11.51 4.08
CA GLU A 110 16.58 12.21 5.38
C GLU A 110 17.61 11.64 6.39
N ILE A 111 17.81 10.32 6.41
CA ILE A 111 18.85 9.66 7.22
C ILE A 111 20.25 10.11 6.77
N TYR A 112 20.50 10.16 5.46
CA TYR A 112 21.78 10.60 4.90
C TYR A 112 22.10 12.05 5.26
N LEU A 113 21.11 12.95 5.11
CA LEU A 113 21.26 14.36 5.49
C LEU A 113 21.52 14.53 6.99
N ARG A 114 20.97 13.64 7.83
CA ARG A 114 21.19 13.66 9.27
C ARG A 114 22.61 13.24 9.65
N LYS A 115 23.16 12.21 8.99
CA LYS A 115 24.56 11.80 9.20
C LYS A 115 25.57 12.89 8.86
N ARG A 116 25.31 13.69 7.83
CA ARG A 116 26.22 14.79 7.41
C ARG A 116 26.26 15.98 8.37
N ARG A 117 25.33 16.07 9.33
CA ARG A 117 25.23 17.18 10.29
C ARG A 117 25.80 16.85 11.68
N LEU A 118 26.14 15.58 11.92
CA LEU A 118 26.84 15.09 13.12
C LEU A 118 28.33 15.01 12.81
#